data_AF-A0A925FGZ2-F1
#
_entry.id   AF-A0A925FGZ2-F1
#
_cell.length_a   1.000
_cell.length_b   1.000
_cell.length_c   1.000
_cell.angle_alpha   90.00
_cell.angle_beta   90.00
_cell.angle_gamma   90.00
#
_symmetry.space_group_name_H-M   'P 1'
#
loop_
_entity.id
_entity.type
_entity.pdbx_description
1 polymer ?
#
loop_
_entity_poly.entity_id
_entity_poly.type
_entity_poly.pdbx_seq_one_letter_code
_entity_poly.pdbx_strand_id
1 'polypeptide(L)' 'MYPTSDFDFHLPPGLIAQVPGRRRDESRLMVVDRASGTITHRRFRELVELVPADDALVVNTTRV' A
#
# COMPACT_ATOMS: atom_id res chain seq x y z
N MET A 1 4.28 23.21 13.63
CA MET A 1 4.37 23.05 12.16
C MET A 1 5.49 22.06 11.92
N TYR A 2 5.21 20.89 11.36
CA TYR A 2 6.23 19.87 11.12
C TYR A 2 7.06 20.27 9.88
N PRO A 3 8.40 20.37 9.96
CA PRO A 3 9.23 20.55 8.78
C PRO A 3 9.11 19.35 7.84
N THR A 4 9.43 19.56 6.55
CA THR A 4 9.42 18.48 5.55
C THR A 4 10.38 17.34 5.90
N SER A 5 11.45 17.64 6.63
CA SER A 5 12.43 16.65 7.11
C SER A 5 11.84 15.59 8.04
N ASP A 6 10.74 15.88 8.75
CA ASP A 6 10.10 14.90 9.64
C ASP A 6 9.47 13.73 8.87
N PHE A 7 9.35 13.84 7.55
CA PHE A 7 8.80 12.84 6.65
C PHE A 7 9.87 12.26 5.69
N ASP A 8 11.13 12.64 5.85
CA ASP A 8 12.23 12.15 5.02
C ASP A 8 12.67 10.75 5.47
N PHE A 9 13.05 9.90 4.50
CA PHE A 9 13.57 8.56 4.76
C PHE A 9 14.53 8.12 3.66
N HIS A 10 15.51 7.30 4.02
CA HIS A 10 16.43 6.74 3.05
C HIS A 10 15.71 5.73 2.15
N LEU A 11 15.56 6.05 0.87
CA LEU A 11 15.04 5.15 -0.16
C LEU A 11 16.15 4.79 -1.16
N PRO A 12 16.70 3.57 -1.13
CA PRO A 12 17.63 3.11 -2.14
C PRO A 12 17.03 3.24 -3.55
N PRO A 13 17.73 3.85 -4.52
CA PRO A 13 17.17 4.10 -5.86
C PRO A 13 16.67 2.84 -6.58
N GLY A 14 17.33 1.70 -6.35
CA GLY A 14 16.95 0.41 -6.94
C GLY A 14 15.63 -0.17 -6.42
N LEU A 15 15.05 0.37 -5.35
CA LEU A 15 13.73 -0.03 -4.84
C LEU A 15 12.58 0.76 -5.45
N ILE A 16 12.87 1.76 -6.30
CA ILE A 16 11.85 2.50 -7.06
C ILE A 16 11.52 1.70 -8.33
N ALA A 17 10.32 1.13 -8.37
CA ALA A 17 9.84 0.42 -9.55
C ALA A 17 9.73 1.36 -10.75
N GLN A 18 10.46 1.05 -11.82
CA GLN A 18 10.46 1.84 -13.07
C GLN A 18 9.30 1.49 -13.99
N VAL A 19 8.79 0.26 -13.88
CA VAL A 19 7.64 -0.25 -14.62
C VAL A 19 6.78 -1.09 -13.68
N PRO A 20 5.46 -1.18 -13.91
CA PRO A 20 4.61 -2.07 -13.14
C PRO A 20 5.02 -3.54 -13.34
N GLY A 21 4.79 -4.36 -12.32
CA GLY A 21 4.92 -5.82 -12.46
C GLY A 21 3.93 -6.36 -13.52
N ARG A 22 4.30 -7.48 -14.16
CA ARG A 22 3.50 -8.13 -15.22
C ARG A 22 2.05 -8.40 -14.79
N ARG A 23 1.88 -8.81 -13.53
CA ARG A 23 0.59 -8.99 -12.87
C ARG A 23 0.47 -8.00 -11.72
N ARG A 24 -0.57 -7.17 -11.75
CA ARG A 24 -0.76 -6.09 -10.76
C ARG A 24 -1.07 -6.64 -9.36
N ASP A 25 -1.81 -7.74 -9.30
CA ASP A 25 -2.26 -8.40 -8.07
C ASP A 25 -1.16 -9.20 -7.36
N GLU A 26 0.00 -9.41 -8.00
CA GLU A 26 1.18 -10.07 -7.39
C GLU A 26 2.09 -9.11 -6.61
N SER A 27 1.78 -7.81 -6.62
CA SER A 27 2.51 -6.81 -5.85
C SER A 27 2.48 -7.12 -4.34
N ARG A 28 3.52 -6.69 -3.61
CA ARG A 28 3.58 -6.83 -2.15
C ARG A 28 2.56 -5.88 -1.53
N LEU A 29 1.85 -6.37 -0.51
CA LEU A 29 0.95 -5.59 0.34
C LEU A 29 1.54 -5.55 1.75
N MET A 30 1.83 -4.37 2.27
CA MET A 30 2.22 -4.17 3.68
C MET A 30 0.98 -3.78 4.46
N VAL A 31 0.58 -4.62 5.42
CA VAL A 31 -0.55 -4.38 6.30
C VAL A 31 -0.01 -3.85 7.62
N VAL A 32 -0.47 -2.68 8.02
CA VAL A 32 -0.10 -2.03 9.28
C VAL A 32 -1.34 -1.98 10.17
N ASP A 33 -1.30 -2.68 11.30
CA ASP A 33 -2.30 -2.54 12.34
C ASP A 33 -1.96 -1.32 13.18
N ARG A 34 -2.83 -0.30 13.12
CA ARG A 34 -2.62 0.97 13.84
C ARG A 34 -2.78 0.84 15.36
N ALA A 35 -3.59 -0.10 15.83
CA ALA A 35 -3.85 -0.28 17.25
C ALA A 35 -2.72 -1.04 17.93
N SER A 36 -2.21 -2.10 17.29
CA SER A 36 -1.12 -2.91 17.84
C SER A 36 0.27 -2.48 17.39
N GLY A 37 0.38 -1.65 16.34
CA GLY A 37 1.65 -1.27 15.72
C GLY A 37 2.31 -2.40 14.93
N THR A 38 1.61 -3.53 14.70
CA THR A 38 2.18 -4.69 14.03
C THR A 38 2.19 -4.51 12.51
N ILE A 39 3.21 -5.09 11.88
CA ILE A 39 3.38 -5.09 10.42
C ILE A 39 3.32 -6.53 9.92
N THR A 40 2.45 -6.79 8.95
CA THR A 40 2.36 -8.07 8.25
C THR A 40 2.56 -7.88 6.76
N HIS A 41 3.26 -8.81 6.11
CA HIS A 41 3.45 -8.80 4.66
C HIS A 41 2.55 -9.83 3.97
N ARG A 42 1.84 -9.38 2.93
CA ARG A 42 0.90 -10.14 2.11
C ARG A 42 1.11 -9.86 0.62
N ARG A 43 0.28 -10.45 -0.23
CA ARG A 43 0.13 -10.14 -1.66
C ARG A 43 -1.15 -9.35 -1.90
N PHE A 44 -1.15 -8.47 -2.89
CA PHE A 44 -2.31 -7.63 -3.18
C PHE A 44 -3.58 -8.42 -3.52
N ARG A 45 -3.46 -9.58 -4.17
CA ARG A 45 -4.58 -10.51 -4.41
C ARG A 45 -5.32 -10.96 -3.12
N GLU A 46 -4.66 -10.90 -1.97
CA GLU A 46 -5.20 -11.30 -0.66
C GLU A 46 -5.98 -10.14 0.01
N LEU A 47 -6.08 -8.97 -0.63
CA LEU A 47 -6.82 -7.81 -0.12
C LEU A 47 -8.28 -8.15 0.22
N VAL A 48 -8.90 -9.05 -0.55
CA VAL A 48 -10.29 -9.48 -0.33
C VAL A 48 -10.51 -10.17 1.02
N GLU A 49 -9.45 -10.72 1.64
CA GLU A 49 -9.52 -11.32 2.97
C GLU A 49 -9.45 -10.27 4.09
N LEU A 50 -9.03 -9.04 3.77
CA LEU A 50 -8.82 -7.96 4.74
C LEU A 50 -9.99 -6.97 4.79
N VAL A 51 -10.90 -7.02 3.82
CA VAL A 51 -12.05 -6.12 3.73
C VAL A 51 -13.30 -6.90 4.16
N PRO A 52 -13.89 -6.60 5.32
CA PRO A 52 -15.15 -7.17 5.77
C PRO A 52 -16.27 -7.00 4.73
N ALA A 53 -17.24 -7.91 4.73
CA ALA A 53 -18.34 -7.90 3.77
C ALA A 53 -19.21 -6.63 3.86
N ASP A 54 -19.27 -5.99 5.03
CA ASP A 54 -20.06 -4.78 5.28
C ASP A 54 -19.28 -3.48 5.02
N ASP A 55 -18.04 -3.56 4.54
CA ASP A 55 -17.21 -2.41 4.20
C ASP A 55 -17.37 -1.98 2.73
N ALA A 56 -17.09 -0.70 2.47
CA ALA A 56 -17.12 -0.14 1.12
C ALA A 56 -15.71 0.15 0.60
N LEU A 57 -15.40 -0.32 -0.61
CA LEU A 57 -14.21 0.10 -1.35
C LEU A 57 -14.57 1.25 -2.30
N VAL A 58 -14.12 2.47 -1.96
CA VAL A 58 -14.33 3.65 -2.81
C VAL A 58 -13.17 3.76 -3.80
N VAL A 59 -13.47 3.57 -5.09
CA VAL A 59 -12.47 3.62 -6.17
C VAL A 59 -12.65 4.92 -6.97
N ASN A 60 -11.56 5.66 -7.17
CA ASN A 60 -11.58 6.83 -8.03
C ASN A 60 -11.61 6.42 -9.52
N THR A 61 -12.60 6.95 -10.25
CA THR A 61 -12.67 6.84 -11.72
C THR A 61 -12.53 8.23 -12.32
N THR A 62 -11.34 8.55 -12.83
CA THR A 62 -11.09 9.86 -13.46
C THR A 62 -11.70 9.92 -14.85
N ARG A 63 -12.41 11.00 -15.16
CA ARG A 63 -12.88 11.35 -16.51
C ARG A 63 -12.09 12.56 -17.00
N VAL A 64 -11.61 12.50 -18.24
CA VAL A 64 -10.93 13.62 -18.94
C VAL A 64 -11.96 14.40 -19.73
#